data_AF-A0A4Y2DJ76-F1
#
_entry.id   AF-A0A4Y2DJ76-F1
#
_cell.length_a   1.000
_cell.length_b   1.000
_cell.length_c   1.000
_cell.angle_alpha   90.00
_cell.angle_beta   90.00
_cell.angle_gamma   90.00
#
_symmetry.space_group_name_H-M   'P 1'
#
loop_
_entity.id
_entity.type
_entity.pdbx_description
1 polymer ?
#
loop_
_entity_poly.entity_id
_entity_poly.type
_entity_poly.pdbx_seq_one_letter_code
_entity_poly.pdbx_strand_id
1 'polypeptide(L)'
;MHQAIWAVFMHKLSTDKNPQHGFCPIGEDSWRGFKKAEATGSTYKYKNNLPVSVVEAMRPVFRDLSHPDLLKKCVHGNTQNPNESVNNVIWSRVPKSTFA
;
A
#
# COMPACT_ATOMS: atom_id res chain seq x y z
N MET A 1 8.77 -4.39 -0.11
CA MET A 1 7.45 -4.75 -0.68
C MET A 1 6.72 -5.82 0.14
N HIS A 2 7.28 -7.03 0.35
CA HIS A 2 6.63 -8.10 1.12
C HIS A 2 6.05 -7.65 2.47
N GLN A 3 6.88 -7.06 3.34
CA GLN A 3 6.43 -6.57 4.65
C GLN A 3 5.38 -5.46 4.56
N ALA A 4 5.46 -4.59 3.56
CA ALA A 4 4.48 -3.52 3.35
C ALA A 4 3.09 -4.08 2.96
N ILE A 5 3.05 -5.13 2.15
CA ILE A 5 1.83 -5.84 1.77
C ILE A 5 1.19 -6.47 3.02
N TRP A 6 1.99 -7.18 3.82
CA TRP A 6 1.50 -7.76 5.08
C TRP A 6 1.11 -6.70 6.12
N ALA A 7 1.77 -5.55 6.15
CA ALA A 7 1.35 -4.43 7.00
C ALA A 7 -0.10 -4.02 6.68
N VAL A 8 -0.49 -3.96 5.41
CA VAL A 8 -1.87 -3.64 5.00
C VAL A 8 -2.86 -4.69 5.51
N PHE A 9 -2.53 -5.98 5.42
CA PHE A 9 -3.34 -7.06 5.99
C PHE A 9 -3.52 -6.87 7.50
N MET A 10 -2.42 -6.67 8.22
CA MET A 10 -2.42 -6.50 9.69
C MET A 10 -3.17 -5.24 10.13
N HIS A 11 -3.13 -4.17 9.34
CA HIS A 11 -3.89 -2.95 9.60
C HIS A 11 -5.40 -3.16 9.59
N LYS A 12 -5.90 -4.09 8.75
CA LYS A 12 -7.33 -4.42 8.68
C LYS A 12 -7.77 -5.34 9.82
N LEU A 13 -6.85 -6.15 10.34
CA LEU A 13 -7.07 -7.00 11.51
C LEU A 13 -6.91 -6.26 12.84
N SER A 14 -6.16 -5.15 12.86
CA SER A 14 -5.83 -4.42 14.08
C SER A 14 -7.04 -3.79 14.75
N THR A 15 -7.06 -3.83 16.08
CA THR A 15 -8.08 -3.21 16.93
C THR A 15 -7.42 -2.51 18.12
N ASP A 16 -8.17 -1.70 18.87
CA ASP A 16 -7.64 -1.08 20.11
C ASP A 16 -7.20 -2.15 21.13
N LYS A 17 -7.87 -3.32 21.16
CA LYS A 17 -7.55 -4.44 22.07
C LYS A 17 -6.39 -5.30 21.58
N ASN A 18 -6.16 -5.35 20.27
CA ASN A 18 -5.14 -6.16 19.64
C ASN A 18 -4.49 -5.39 18.47
N PRO A 19 -3.53 -4.50 18.76
CA PRO A 19 -2.86 -3.70 17.75
C PRO A 19 -1.81 -4.53 16.98
N GLN A 20 -1.92 -4.63 15.66
CA GLN A 20 -1.02 -5.42 14.80
C GLN A 20 -0.17 -4.50 13.90
N HIS A 21 0.86 -3.88 14.47
CA HIS A 21 1.72 -2.90 13.79
C HIS A 21 3.20 -3.30 13.68
N GLY A 22 3.50 -4.60 13.74
CA GLY A 22 4.89 -5.11 13.72
C GLY A 22 5.66 -4.84 12.42
N PHE A 23 4.96 -4.62 11.30
CA PHE A 23 5.59 -4.31 10.00
C PHE A 23 5.68 -2.81 9.69
N CYS A 24 5.26 -1.95 10.62
CA CYS A 24 5.32 -0.51 10.44
C CYS A 24 6.65 0.06 10.92
N PRO A 25 7.17 1.12 10.27
CA PRO A 25 8.31 1.86 10.82
C PRO A 25 7.94 2.43 12.19
N ILE A 26 8.91 2.42 13.10
CA ILE A 26 8.79 2.93 14.47
C ILE A 26 9.17 4.42 14.46
N GLY A 27 8.61 5.18 15.41
CA GLY A 27 8.97 6.59 15.64
C GLY A 27 7.91 7.58 15.19
N GLU A 28 8.18 8.86 15.49
CA GLU A 28 7.28 9.98 15.20
C GLU A 28 7.11 10.28 13.70
N ASP A 29 8.12 9.90 12.91
CA ASP A 29 8.12 9.98 11.44
C ASP A 29 7.44 8.78 10.78
N SER A 30 6.90 7.85 11.58
CA SER A 30 6.13 6.74 11.03
C SER A 30 4.93 7.27 10.26
N TRP A 31 4.79 6.80 9.02
CA TRP A 31 3.59 7.05 8.23
C TRP A 31 2.33 6.41 8.84
N ARG A 32 2.49 5.46 9.79
CA ARG A 32 1.36 4.83 10.47
C ARG A 32 0.99 5.59 11.75
N GLY A 33 -0.23 6.12 11.78
CA GLY A 33 -0.75 6.89 12.91
C GLY A 33 -0.65 6.22 14.28
N PHE A 34 -0.79 4.89 14.37
CA PHE A 34 -0.59 4.16 15.63
C PHE A 34 0.86 4.25 16.13
N LYS A 35 1.85 4.00 15.27
CA LYS A 35 3.27 4.06 15.65
C LYS A 35 3.74 5.47 15.96
N LYS A 36 3.19 6.45 15.25
CA LYS A 36 3.38 7.86 15.58
C LYS A 36 2.82 8.19 16.96
N ALA A 37 1.58 7.79 17.24
CA ALA A 37 0.94 8.03 18.54
C ALA A 37 1.67 7.32 19.69
N GLU A 38 2.16 6.09 19.47
CA GLU A 38 3.01 5.35 20.40
C GLU A 38 4.31 6.13 20.71
N ALA A 39 4.96 6.69 19.69
CA ALA A 39 6.18 7.47 19.86
C ALA A 39 5.96 8.83 20.54
N THR A 40 4.84 9.51 20.25
CA THR A 40 4.54 10.86 20.78
C THR A 40 3.67 10.84 22.04
N GLY A 41 3.34 9.67 22.58
CA GLY A 41 2.43 9.52 23.73
C GLY A 41 1.00 9.99 23.48
N SER A 42 0.60 10.11 22.20
CA SER A 42 -0.75 10.52 21.81
C SER A 42 -1.71 9.33 21.77
N THR A 43 -3.02 9.59 21.73
CA THR A 43 -4.03 8.53 21.60
C THR A 43 -4.31 8.23 20.12
N TYR A 44 -4.48 6.94 19.80
CA TYR A 44 -4.92 6.48 18.49
C TYR A 44 -6.18 5.64 18.64
N LYS A 45 -7.17 5.86 17.78
CA LYS A 45 -8.40 5.05 17.74
C LYS A 45 -8.55 4.39 16.37
N TYR A 46 -8.80 3.09 16.36
CA TYR A 46 -9.08 2.35 15.13
C TYR A 46 -10.50 2.64 14.64
N LYS A 47 -10.65 2.87 13.34
CA LYS A 47 -11.96 3.20 12.71
C LYS A 47 -12.37 2.25 11.58
N ASN A 48 -11.41 1.60 10.93
CA ASN A 48 -11.60 0.92 9.64
C ASN A 48 -11.12 -0.54 9.66
N ASN A 49 -11.33 -1.24 10.77
CA ASN A 49 -11.06 -2.67 10.89
C ASN A 49 -12.19 -3.48 10.23
N LEU A 50 -11.86 -4.70 9.82
CA LEU A 50 -12.82 -5.63 9.23
C LEU A 50 -13.05 -6.81 10.18
N PRO A 51 -14.19 -7.49 10.11
CA PRO A 51 -14.39 -8.74 10.85
C PRO A 51 -13.29 -9.73 10.51
N VAL A 52 -12.83 -10.48 11.52
CA VAL A 52 -11.73 -11.45 11.38
C VAL A 52 -11.99 -12.40 10.23
N SER A 53 -13.20 -12.94 10.10
CA SER A 53 -13.57 -13.85 9.01
C SER A 53 -13.34 -13.26 7.61
N VAL A 54 -13.60 -11.96 7.41
CA VAL A 54 -13.40 -11.27 6.14
C VAL A 54 -11.91 -11.12 5.85
N VAL A 55 -11.12 -10.69 6.84
CA VAL A 55 -9.67 -10.53 6.68
C VAL A 55 -9.01 -11.87 6.39
N GLU A 56 -9.40 -12.91 7.11
CA GLU A 56 -8.91 -14.28 6.92
C GLU A 56 -9.23 -14.82 5.53
N ALA A 57 -10.42 -14.55 5.00
CA ALA A 57 -10.78 -14.92 3.63
C ALA A 57 -9.90 -14.21 2.57
N MET A 58 -9.36 -13.03 2.88
CA MET A 58 -8.43 -12.32 1.99
C MET A 58 -6.98 -12.83 2.11
N ARG A 59 -6.63 -13.61 3.13
CA ARG A 59 -5.25 -14.05 3.38
C ARG A 59 -4.59 -14.73 2.18
N PRO A 60 -5.25 -15.63 1.42
CA PRO A 60 -4.64 -16.24 0.23
C PRO A 60 -4.21 -15.19 -0.80
N VAL A 61 -5.03 -14.16 -1.03
CA VAL A 61 -4.71 -13.06 -1.95
C VAL A 61 -3.47 -12.31 -1.50
N PHE A 62 -3.37 -11.97 -0.21
CA PHE A 62 -2.19 -11.29 0.33
C PHE A 62 -0.93 -12.15 0.25
N ARG A 63 -1.04 -13.45 0.50
CA ARG A 63 0.06 -14.40 0.32
C ARG A 63 0.56 -14.38 -1.12
N ASP A 64 -0.34 -14.52 -2.08
CA ASP A 64 0.02 -14.58 -3.50
C ASP A 64 0.60 -13.24 -3.98
N LEU A 65 0.04 -12.11 -3.52
CA LEU A 65 0.58 -10.76 -3.79
C LEU A 65 1.97 -10.54 -3.17
N SER A 66 2.26 -11.20 -2.06
CA SER A 66 3.56 -11.11 -1.38
C SER A 66 4.62 -12.04 -1.99
N HIS A 67 4.27 -12.87 -2.98
CA HIS A 67 5.17 -13.87 -3.54
C HIS A 67 6.43 -13.24 -4.17
N PRO A 68 7.65 -13.67 -3.81
CA PRO A 68 8.90 -13.05 -4.29
C PRO A 68 8.99 -12.94 -5.82
N ASP A 69 8.56 -13.97 -6.56
CA ASP A 69 8.59 -13.96 -8.02
C ASP A 69 7.68 -12.90 -8.64
N LEU A 70 6.54 -12.60 -8.00
CA LEU A 70 5.68 -11.51 -8.42
C LEU A 70 6.35 -10.17 -8.08
N LEU A 71 6.86 -10.02 -6.86
CA LEU A 71 7.50 -8.78 -6.42
C LEU A 71 8.74 -8.42 -7.23
N LYS A 72 9.53 -9.40 -7.68
CA LYS A 72 10.70 -9.19 -8.53
C LYS A 72 10.34 -8.50 -9.84
N LYS A 73 9.14 -8.74 -10.39
CA LYS A 73 8.65 -8.06 -11.59
C LYS A 73 8.39 -6.57 -11.33
N CYS A 74 7.98 -6.21 -10.11
CA CYS A 74 7.71 -4.82 -9.72
C CYS A 74 8.99 -3.98 -9.48
N VAL A 75 10.16 -4.61 -9.26
CA VAL A 75 11.41 -3.90 -8.94
C VAL A 75 11.92 -3.05 -10.11
N HIS A 76 11.66 -3.46 -11.35
CA HIS A 76 12.18 -2.79 -12.52
C HIS A 76 11.51 -1.43 -12.81
N GLY A 77 10.44 -1.08 -12.09
CA GLY A 77 9.77 0.22 -12.25
C GLY A 77 9.14 0.46 -13.62
N ASN A 78 9.04 -0.58 -14.46
CA ASN A 78 8.38 -0.47 -15.75
C ASN A 78 6.90 -0.17 -15.56
N THR A 79 6.39 0.76 -16.36
CA THR A 79 4.98 1.13 -16.32
C THR A 79 4.14 -0.07 -16.74
N GLN A 80 2.97 -0.25 -16.13
CA GLN A 80 2.00 -1.26 -16.58
C GLN A 80 1.44 -0.94 -17.98
N ASN A 81 1.60 0.31 -18.42
CA ASN A 81 1.22 0.78 -19.74
C ASN A 81 2.44 1.36 -20.47
N PRO A 82 3.21 0.54 -21.22
CA PRO A 82 4.39 1.02 -21.95
C PRO A 82 4.04 2.11 -22.98
N ASN A 83 2.78 2.21 -23.39
CA ASN A 83 2.32 3.22 -24.33
C ASN A 83 2.17 4.62 -23.70
N GLU A 84 2.16 4.75 -22.38
CA GLU A 84 1.91 6.04 -21.71
C GLU A 84 3.03 7.06 -21.98
N SER A 85 4.30 6.64 -21.92
CA SER A 85 5.43 7.52 -22.20
C SER A 85 5.45 7.96 -23.67
N VAL A 86 5.20 7.04 -24.60
CA VAL A 86 5.13 7.30 -26.04
C VAL A 86 3.96 8.22 -26.37
N ASN A 87 2.77 7.96 -25.83
CA ASN A 87 1.59 8.79 -26.05
C ASN A 87 1.77 10.21 -25.50
N ASN A 88 2.44 10.37 -24.35
CA ASN A 88 2.77 11.70 -23.82
C ASN A 88 3.71 12.48 -24.76
N VAL A 89 4.75 11.83 -25.30
CA VAL A 89 5.65 12.45 -26.29
C VAL A 89 4.89 12.81 -27.57
N ILE A 90 3.99 11.94 -28.04
CA ILE A 90 3.16 12.23 -29.23
C ILE A 90 2.23 13.42 -28.97
N TRP A 91 1.50 13.43 -27.85
CA TRP A 91 0.52 14.50 -27.55
C TRP A 91 1.16 15.85 -27.22
N SER A 92 2.38 15.86 -26.66
CA SER A 92 3.14 17.10 -26.46
C SER A 92 3.66 17.71 -27.76
N ARG A 93 3.93 16.87 -28.79
CA ARG A 93 4.37 17.32 -30.12
C ARG A 93 3.21 17.63 -31.07
N VAL A 94 2.12 16.86 -30.97
CA VAL A 94 0.91 16.98 -31.79
C VAL A 94 -0.30 17.01 -30.85
N PRO A 95 -0.59 18.18 -30.25
CA PRO A 95 -1.71 18.31 -29.34
C PRO A 95 -3.03 18.06 -30.08
N LYS A 96 -3.92 17.27 -29.48
CA LYS A 96 -5.23 16.90 -30.06
C LYS A 96 -6.14 18.11 -30.35
N SER A 97 -5.82 19.28 -29.81
CA SER A 97 -6.65 20.48 -29.83
C SER A 97 -6.05 21.62 -30.68
N THR A 98 -5.27 21.31 -31.73
CA THR A 98 -5.04 22.31 -32.78
C THR A 98 -6.28 22.36 -33.68
N PHE A 99 -7.24 23.21 -33.31
CA PHE A 99 -8.26 23.67 -34.24
C PHE A 99 -7.60 24.71 -35.16
N ALA A 100 -7.62 24.44 -36.46
CA ALA A 100 -7.28 25.41 -37.51
C ALA A 100 -8.40 26.43 -37.69
#